data_AF-A0A2E7NB32-F1
#
_entry.id   AF-A0A2E7NB32-F1
#
_cell.length_a   1.000
_cell.length_b   1.000
_cell.length_c   1.000
_cell.angle_alpha   90.00
_cell.angle_beta   90.00
_cell.angle_gamma   90.00
#
_symmetry.space_group_name_H-M   'P 1'
#
loop_
_entity.id
_entity.type
_entity.pdbx_description
1 polymer ?
#
loop_
_entity_poly.entity_id
_entity_poly.type
_entity_poly.pdbx_seq_one_letter_code
_entity_poly.pdbx_strand_id
1 'polypeptide(L)' 'MPAAVECPFCGSRDSKPLAVFGSLLMTSQYHCNACKTTFEWVRREDFKRGQPNRDLEGE' A
#
# COMPACT_ATOMS: atom_id res chain seq x y z
N MET A 1 0.07 5.13 0.77
CA MET A 1 0.26 4.28 -0.43
C MET A 1 0.98 5.07 -1.50
N PRO A 2 1.82 4.46 -2.34
CA PRO A 2 2.49 5.15 -3.46
C PRO A 2 1.51 5.54 -4.59
N ALA A 3 1.88 6.55 -5.38
CA ALA A 3 1.08 7.03 -6.50
C ALA A 3 1.08 6.08 -7.71
N ALA A 4 2.12 5.25 -7.86
CA ALA A 4 2.24 4.22 -8.88
C ALA A 4 3.14 3.09 -8.38
N VAL A 5 2.86 1.86 -8.83
CA VAL A 5 3.66 0.65 -8.55
C VAL A 5 3.86 -0.17 -9.82
N GLU A 6 4.83 -1.07 -9.81
CA GLU A 6 5.06 -1.99 -10.93
C GLU A 6 3.96 -3.04 -11.02
N CYS A 7 3.41 -3.24 -12.21
CA CYS A 7 2.40 -4.25 -12.48
C CYS A 7 3.05 -5.64 -12.52
N PRO A 8 2.62 -6.59 -11.67
CA PRO A 8 3.22 -7.93 -11.63
C PRO A 8 2.91 -8.77 -12.87
N PHE A 9 1.95 -8.35 -13.70
CA PHE A 9 1.52 -9.08 -14.89
C PHE A 9 2.28 -8.70 -16.16
N CYS A 10 2.68 -7.43 -16.31
CA CYS A 10 3.35 -6.94 -17.53
C CYS A 10 4.62 -6.13 -17.27
N GLY A 11 4.99 -5.90 -16.01
CA GLY A 11 6.16 -5.10 -15.63
C GLY A 11 6.01 -3.58 -15.84
N SER A 12 4.88 -3.10 -16.35
CA SER A 12 4.67 -1.65 -16.53
C SER A 12 4.53 -0.92 -15.19
N ARG A 13 5.12 0.26 -15.10
CA ARG A 13 4.94 1.21 -13.98
C ARG A 13 3.80 2.20 -14.19
N ASP A 14 3.10 2.12 -15.31
CA ASP A 14 1.90 2.89 -15.59
C ASP A 14 0.69 2.25 -14.89
N SER A 15 0.65 2.42 -13.56
CA SER A 15 -0.46 2.02 -12.72
C SER A 15 -0.97 3.17 -11.87
N LYS A 16 -2.25 3.13 -11.53
CA LYS A 16 -2.91 4.12 -10.65
C LYS A 16 -3.60 3.44 -9.48
N PRO A 17 -3.60 4.04 -8.29
CA PRO A 17 -4.36 3.52 -7.16
C PRO A 17 -5.87 3.60 -7.45
N LEU A 18 -6.60 2.57 -7.04
CA LEU A 18 -8.06 2.51 -7.11
C LEU A 18 -8.69 2.58 -5.71
N ALA A 19 -8.14 1.82 -4.76
CA ALA A 19 -8.66 1.74 -3.40
C ALA A 19 -7.53 1.53 -2.39
N VAL A 20 -7.67 2.16 -1.23
CA VAL A 20 -6.69 2.06 -0.13
C VAL A 20 -6.67 0.65 0.45
N PHE A 21 -7.83 -0.01 0.51
CA PHE A 21 -8.00 -1.39 0.98
C PHE A 21 -8.42 -2.27 -0.19
N GLY A 22 -7.71 -3.38 -0.37
CA GLY A 22 -8.10 -4.44 -1.29
C GLY A 22 -8.94 -5.52 -0.59
N SER A 23 -8.80 -6.76 -1.06
CA SER A 23 -9.46 -7.94 -0.48
C SER A 23 -8.93 -8.27 0.92
N LEU A 24 -7.66 -7.93 1.18
CA LEU A 24 -6.99 -8.10 2.46
C LEU A 24 -6.72 -6.73 3.10
N LEU A 25 -6.76 -6.69 4.44
CA LEU A 25 -6.51 -5.44 5.19
C LEU A 25 -5.10 -4.88 4.97
N MET A 26 -4.16 -5.71 4.51
CA MET A 26 -2.76 -5.34 4.23
C MET A 26 -2.48 -5.02 2.76
N THR A 27 -3.48 -5.04 1.88
CA THR A 27 -3.30 -4.74 0.45
C THR A 27 -4.00 -3.44 0.06
N SER A 28 -3.52 -2.81 -1.01
CA SER A 28 -4.20 -1.73 -1.73
C SER A 28 -4.43 -2.17 -3.17
N GLN A 29 -5.48 -1.65 -3.82
CA GLN A 29 -5.83 -2.03 -5.18
C GLN A 29 -5.31 -1.00 -6.19
N TYR A 30 -4.76 -1.48 -7.32
CA TYR A 30 -4.25 -0.68 -8.42
C TYR A 30 -4.83 -1.13 -9.76
N HIS A 31 -4.89 -0.22 -10.72
CA HIS A 31 -5.20 -0.50 -12.12
C HIS A 31 -3.98 -0.20 -12.99
N CYS A 32 -3.54 -1.16 -13.81
CA CYS A 32 -2.50 -0.92 -14.81
C CYS A 32 -3.11 -0.35 -16.08
N ASN A 33 -2.67 0.82 -16.53
CA ASN A 33 -3.17 1.42 -17.77
C ASN A 33 -2.60 0.75 -19.03
N ALA A 34 -1.48 0.02 -18.92
CA ALA A 34 -0.84 -0.66 -20.05
C ALA A 34 -1.57 -1.98 -20.42
N CYS A 35 -1.68 -2.91 -19.47
CA CYS A 35 -2.32 -4.21 -19.70
C CYS A 35 -3.80 -4.26 -19.27
N LYS A 36 -4.33 -3.15 -18.72
CA LYS A 36 -5.73 -3.00 -18.25
C LYS A 36 -6.13 -3.94 -17.11
N THR A 37 -5.17 -4.59 -16.46
CA THR A 37 -5.41 -5.50 -15.33
C THR A 37 -5.48 -4.73 -14.02
N THR A 38 -6.44 -5.09 -13.19
CA THR A 38 -6.53 -4.68 -11.79
C THR A 38 -5.81 -5.68 -10.91
N PHE A 39 -5.02 -5.19 -9.94
CA PHE A 39 -4.18 -6.03 -9.10
C PHE A 39 -4.04 -5.46 -7.69
N GLU A 40 -3.57 -6.29 -6.76
CA GLU A 40 -3.34 -5.91 -5.37
C GLU A 40 -1.85 -5.75 -5.08
N TRP A 41 -1.51 -4.72 -4.32
CA TRP A 41 -0.16 -4.43 -3.86
C TRP A 41 -0.11 -4.51 -2.34
N VAL A 42 0.82 -5.28 -1.80
CA VAL A 42 1.02 -5.41 -0.36
C VAL A 42 1.56 -4.11 0.19
N ARG A 43 0.81 -3.48 1.10
CA ARG A 43 1.29 -2.34 1.87
C ARG A 43 2.36 -2.84 2.83
N ARG A 44 3.59 -2.38 2.63
CA ARG A 44 4.57 -2.39 3.72
C ARG A 44 4.20 -1.26 4.67
N GLU A 45 3.53 -1.60 5.74
CA GLU A 45 3.54 -0.76 6.93
C GLU A 45 4.98 -0.78 7.45
N ASP A 46 5.63 0.38 7.49
CA ASP A 46 6.79 0.56 8.35
C ASP A 46 6.30 0.27 9.78
N PHE A 47 6.41 -0.98 10.21
CA PHE A 47 6.30 -1.36 11.62
C PHE A 47 7.48 -0.69 12.34
N LYS A 48 7.41 0.62 12.56
CA LYS A 48 8.14 1.25 13.65
C LYS A 48 7.55 0.71 14.94
N ARG A 49 8.05 -0.46 15.35
CA ARG A 49 7.88 -0.97 16.72
C ARG A 49 8.32 0.12 17.68
N GLY A 50 7.38 0.58 18.50
CA GLY A 50 7.63 1.31 19.74
C GLY A 50 8.07 2.76 19.57
N GLN A 51 7.11 3.67 19.47
CA GLN A 51 7.24 4.87 20.30
C GLN A 51 6.84 4.45 21.72
N PRO A 52 7.75 4.47 22.70
CA PRO A 52 7.37 4.25 24.08
C PRO A 52 6.35 5.32 24.47
N ASN A 53 5.28 4.88 25.12
CA ASN A 53 4.27 5.71 25.73
C ASN A 53 4.97 6.79 26.60
N ARG A 54 4.81 8.07 26.26
CA ARG A 54 5.36 9.23 27.00
C ARG A 54 4.36 9.78 28.02
N ASP A 55 3.36 9.01 28.43
CA ASP A 55 2.31 9.45 29.35
C ASP A 55 2.49 8.87 30.78
N LEU A 56 3.73 8.65 31.22
CA LEU A 56 4.07 8.31 32.61
C LEU A 56 5.00 9.37 33.23
N GLU A 57 4.68 10.66 33.08
CA GLU A 57 5.20 11.72 33.96
C GLU A 57 4.13 12.82 34.12
N GLY A 58 3.56 12.95 35.33
CA GLY A 58 2.79 14.13 35.70
C GLY A 58 1.63 13.92 36.67
N GLU A 59 1.98 13.76 37.96
CA GLU A 59 1.22 14.20 39.17
C GLU A 59 -0.05 13.46 39.63
#